data_AF-A0A957UY85-F1
#
_entry.id   AF-A0A957UY85-F1
#
_cell.length_a   1.000
_cell.length_b   1.000
_cell.length_c   1.000
_cell.angle_alpha   90.00
_cell.angle_beta   90.00
_cell.angle_gamma   90.00
#
_symmetry.space_group_name_H-M   'P 1'
#
loop_
_entity.id
_entity.type
_entity.pdbx_description
1 polymer ?
#
loop_
_entity_poly.entity_id
_entity_poly.type
_entity_poly.pdbx_seq_one_letter_code
_entity_poly.pdbx_strand_id
1 'polypeptide(L)'
;LLNNLRSRVALETDGQLKTGRDVAVAALLGAEEFGFATTALVSMGCIMMRVCHLDTCPAGVATQNPELRKKFVGQPEDVENFMLYIAEELREIMARLGFRTLNEMVGRVDKLEPRKAINHWKATGLDLSPLLWKPEVGEDVGTFCAIAQDHGLDASLDRTTLLELAQPALERGEAVKATVPIHNVNRVVGTMVGSEVTRRYGAGGLPDGTIHFHFQGSAGQSFGAFVPPGMTLELEGDANDYFGKGLSGGRLIVYPPAGSTFRAEENIVIGNVAFYGATGGEAYVRGMAGERFAVRNSGVHAVVEGVGDHGCEYMTGGRVVVLGRTGRNFAAG
;
A
#
# COMPACT_ATOMS: atom_id res chain seq x y z
N LEU A 1 -1.23 19.86 15.47
CA LEU A 1 -1.24 20.07 16.93
C LEU A 1 -2.65 20.38 17.45
N LEU A 2 -3.33 21.43 16.94
CA LEU A 2 -4.70 21.81 17.37
C LEU A 2 -5.74 20.67 17.41
N ASN A 3 -5.69 19.73 16.46
CA ASN A 3 -6.62 18.60 16.40
C ASN A 3 -6.25 17.42 17.32
N ASN A 4 -5.16 17.50 18.07
CA ASN A 4 -4.63 16.42 18.92
C ASN A 4 -4.45 15.06 18.20
N LEU A 5 -3.97 15.09 16.95
CA LEU A 5 -3.68 13.90 16.13
C LEU A 5 -2.19 13.71 15.82
N ARG A 6 -1.33 14.70 16.12
CA ARG A 6 0.08 14.71 15.72
C ARG A 6 0.88 13.55 16.33
N SER A 7 0.54 13.14 17.55
CA SER A 7 1.22 12.07 18.28
C SER A 7 0.92 10.66 17.78
N ARG A 8 0.01 10.51 16.80
CA ARG A 8 -0.47 9.21 16.29
C ARG A 8 0.13 8.84 14.93
N VAL A 9 0.94 9.72 14.34
CA VAL A 9 1.51 9.54 13.00
C VAL A 9 2.96 9.99 13.01
N ALA A 10 3.83 9.23 12.37
CA ALA A 10 5.16 9.69 11.99
C ALA A 10 5.04 10.60 10.77
N LEU A 11 5.82 11.69 10.72
CA LEU A 11 5.91 12.54 9.54
C LEU A 11 7.25 12.30 8.85
N GLU A 12 7.20 11.71 7.65
CA GLU A 12 8.37 11.58 6.77
C GLU A 12 8.43 12.78 5.81
N THR A 13 9.65 13.24 5.49
CA THR A 13 9.88 14.18 4.40
C THR A 13 11.06 13.77 3.54
N ASP A 14 10.95 14.02 2.24
CA ASP A 14 12.03 13.90 1.27
C ASP A 14 12.15 15.17 0.43
N GLY A 15 12.98 15.12 -0.61
CA GLY A 15 13.12 16.22 -1.56
C GLY A 15 14.46 16.95 -1.44
N GLN A 16 15.45 16.44 -2.16
CA GLN A 16 16.79 17.06 -2.26
C GLN A 16 17.52 17.26 -0.92
N LEU A 17 17.23 16.44 0.10
CA LEU A 17 18.03 16.39 1.32
C LEU A 17 19.46 15.96 0.97
N LYS A 18 20.44 16.84 1.24
CA LYS A 18 21.85 16.66 0.86
C LYS A 18 22.82 16.71 2.01
N THR A 19 22.41 17.31 3.12
CA THR A 19 23.27 17.64 4.25
C THR A 19 22.58 17.33 5.56
N GLY A 20 23.36 17.14 6.62
CA GLY A 20 22.84 17.06 7.99
C GLY A 20 22.08 18.34 8.38
N ARG A 21 22.41 19.49 7.80
CA ARG A 21 21.63 20.72 7.96
C ARG A 21 20.23 20.62 7.38
N ASP A 22 20.07 20.03 6.19
CA ASP A 22 18.74 19.88 5.59
C ASP A 22 17.85 19.00 6.47
N VAL A 23 18.41 17.90 6.98
CA VAL A 23 17.76 17.02 7.97
C VAL A 23 17.41 17.80 9.23
N ALA A 24 18.34 18.61 9.74
CA ALA A 24 18.11 19.37 10.94
C ALA A 24 16.95 20.37 10.79
N VAL A 25 16.91 21.10 9.68
CA VAL A 25 15.82 22.03 9.37
C VAL A 25 14.50 21.27 9.23
N ALA A 26 14.49 20.14 8.54
CA ALA A 26 13.30 19.29 8.39
C ALA A 26 12.75 18.79 9.75
N ALA A 27 13.62 18.33 10.65
CA ALA A 27 13.24 17.96 12.01
C ALA A 27 12.66 19.15 12.79
N LEU A 28 13.33 20.31 12.77
CA LEU A 28 12.85 21.51 13.45
C LEU A 28 11.47 21.96 12.94
N LEU A 29 11.15 21.70 11.67
CA LEU A 29 9.84 21.94 11.07
C LEU A 29 8.79 20.85 11.37
N GLY A 30 9.20 19.70 11.91
CA GLY A 30 8.30 18.67 12.45
C GLY A 30 8.41 17.28 11.83
N ALA A 31 9.37 17.03 10.93
CA ALA A 31 9.63 15.69 10.40
C ALA A 31 10.35 14.79 11.41
N GLU A 32 10.14 13.49 11.29
CA GLU A 32 10.72 12.43 12.11
C GLU A 32 11.53 11.44 11.27
N GLU A 33 11.13 11.25 10.01
CA GLU A 33 11.78 10.38 9.06
C GLU A 33 12.23 11.18 7.84
N PHE A 34 13.33 10.77 7.21
CA PHE A 34 14.00 11.53 6.14
C PHE A 34 14.31 10.63 4.95
N GLY A 35 13.64 10.87 3.83
CA GLY A 35 13.84 10.14 2.60
C GLY A 35 15.00 10.70 1.78
N PHE A 36 15.95 9.84 1.40
CA PHE A 36 17.06 10.17 0.50
C PHE A 36 16.96 9.34 -0.77
N ALA A 37 16.86 10.02 -1.91
CA ALA A 37 16.82 9.38 -3.23
C ALA A 37 18.00 9.83 -4.10
N THR A 38 17.95 11.04 -4.65
CA THR A 38 18.96 11.52 -5.61
C THR A 38 20.38 11.52 -5.03
N THR A 39 20.56 11.90 -3.78
CA THR A 39 21.88 11.93 -3.13
C THR A 39 22.45 10.55 -2.88
N ALA A 40 21.62 9.59 -2.48
CA ALA A 40 22.02 8.18 -2.42
C ALA A 40 22.39 7.63 -3.81
N LEU A 41 21.68 8.02 -4.88
CA LEU A 41 22.08 7.66 -6.25
C LEU A 41 23.42 8.28 -6.64
N VAL A 42 23.70 9.52 -6.21
CA VAL A 42 24.97 10.22 -6.47
C VAL A 42 26.12 9.57 -5.72
N SER A 43 25.93 9.14 -4.46
CA SER A 43 26.98 8.42 -3.73
C SER A 43 27.33 7.10 -4.42
N MET A 44 26.36 6.44 -5.07
CA MET A 44 26.58 5.25 -5.89
C MET A 44 27.08 5.51 -7.33
N GLY A 45 27.44 6.76 -7.68
CA GLY A 45 28.05 7.08 -8.97
C GLY A 45 27.13 7.72 -10.01
N CYS A 46 25.92 8.15 -9.65
CA CYS A 46 25.12 8.99 -10.55
C CYS A 46 25.83 10.33 -10.81
N ILE A 47 26.16 10.60 -12.06
CA ILE A 47 26.81 11.84 -12.51
C ILE A 47 25.81 12.93 -12.96
N MET A 48 24.53 12.80 -12.59
CA MET A 48 23.48 13.79 -12.87
C MET A 48 23.29 14.15 -14.36
N MET A 49 23.48 13.17 -15.27
CA MET A 49 23.38 13.37 -16.72
C MET A 49 21.92 13.60 -17.21
N ARG A 50 20.91 13.23 -16.41
CA ARG A 50 19.47 13.45 -16.70
C ARG A 50 18.93 12.73 -17.94
N VAL A 51 19.51 11.59 -18.29
CA VAL A 51 19.08 10.70 -19.39
C VAL A 51 18.39 9.42 -18.90
N CYS A 52 17.92 9.40 -17.65
CA CYS A 52 17.36 8.20 -17.01
C CYS A 52 16.19 7.58 -17.80
N HIS A 53 15.38 8.41 -18.46
CA HIS A 53 14.23 7.99 -19.27
C HIS A 53 14.61 7.42 -20.65
N LEU A 54 15.88 7.51 -21.05
CA LEU A 54 16.36 7.09 -22.36
C LEU A 54 17.04 5.70 -22.33
N ASP A 55 17.11 5.05 -21.16
CA ASP A 55 17.84 3.78 -20.98
C ASP A 55 19.33 3.84 -21.38
N THR A 56 19.94 5.04 -21.35
CA THR A 56 21.32 5.29 -21.80
C THR A 56 22.23 5.79 -20.68
N CYS A 57 21.94 5.44 -19.42
CA CYS A 57 22.74 5.87 -18.27
C CYS A 57 24.21 5.38 -18.41
N PRO A 58 25.20 6.28 -18.53
CA PRO A 58 26.59 5.87 -18.77
C PRO A 58 27.25 5.26 -17.53
N ALA A 59 26.70 5.53 -16.35
CA ALA A 59 27.18 5.04 -15.06
C ALA A 59 26.49 3.72 -14.63
N GLY A 60 25.62 3.14 -15.47
CA GLY A 60 24.93 1.89 -15.16
C GLY A 60 23.87 1.98 -14.04
N VAL A 61 23.54 3.19 -13.56
CA VAL A 61 22.60 3.41 -12.45
C VAL A 61 21.14 3.24 -12.89
N ALA A 62 20.69 4.04 -13.86
CA ALA A 62 19.29 4.08 -14.32
C ALA A 62 19.17 3.54 -15.74
N THR A 63 19.42 2.24 -15.92
CA THR A 63 19.34 1.54 -17.21
C THR A 63 19.09 0.04 -17.03
N GLN A 64 18.32 -0.55 -17.92
CA GLN A 64 18.12 -2.00 -18.04
C GLN A 64 19.07 -2.65 -19.07
N ASN A 65 19.80 -1.85 -19.86
CA ASN A 65 20.78 -2.34 -20.83
C ASN A 65 21.93 -3.11 -20.15
N PRO A 66 22.15 -4.40 -20.46
CA PRO A 66 23.18 -5.22 -19.82
C PRO A 66 24.60 -4.68 -19.96
N GLU A 67 24.95 -4.08 -21.10
CA GLU A 67 26.30 -3.54 -21.33
C GLU A 67 26.56 -2.24 -20.55
N LEU A 68 25.52 -1.45 -20.32
CA LEU A 68 25.62 -0.25 -19.48
C LEU A 68 25.58 -0.59 -18.00
N ARG A 69 24.80 -1.59 -17.59
CA ARG A 69 24.77 -2.08 -16.20
C ARG A 69 26.13 -2.59 -15.71
N LYS A 70 26.95 -3.19 -16.59
CA LYS A 70 28.35 -3.57 -16.28
C LYS A 70 29.24 -2.39 -15.86
N LYS A 71 28.84 -1.15 -16.17
CA LYS A 71 29.56 0.08 -15.80
C LYS A 71 29.18 0.59 -14.41
N PHE A 72 28.21 -0.03 -13.73
CA PHE A 72 27.86 0.32 -12.37
C PHE A 72 28.99 -0.07 -11.42
N VAL A 73 29.50 0.92 -10.68
CA VAL A 73 30.63 0.74 -9.75
C VAL A 73 30.25 0.97 -8.29
N GLY A 74 29.03 1.46 -8.01
CA GLY A 74 28.58 1.79 -6.66
C GLY A 74 28.55 0.56 -5.76
N GLN A 75 28.99 0.74 -4.52
CA GLN A 75 29.01 -0.28 -3.48
C GLN A 75 28.05 0.09 -2.33
N PRO A 76 27.53 -0.89 -1.56
CA PRO A 76 26.74 -0.60 -0.36
C PRO A 76 27.45 0.37 0.61
N GLU A 77 28.77 0.24 0.75
CA GLU A 77 29.62 1.08 1.60
C GLU A 77 29.58 2.56 1.19
N ASP A 78 29.36 2.88 -0.09
CA ASP A 78 29.24 4.27 -0.55
C ASP A 78 28.00 4.95 0.03
N VAL A 79 26.89 4.19 0.15
CA VAL A 79 25.64 4.67 0.77
C VAL A 79 25.77 4.71 2.29
N GLU A 80 26.38 3.69 2.89
CA GLU A 80 26.64 3.67 4.33
C GLU A 80 27.46 4.87 4.77
N ASN A 81 28.60 5.12 4.12
CA ASN A 81 29.46 6.26 4.42
C ASN A 81 28.72 7.60 4.22
N PHE A 82 27.94 7.73 3.15
CA PHE A 82 27.10 8.92 2.94
C PHE A 82 26.14 9.14 4.12
N MET A 83 25.41 8.10 4.54
CA MET A 83 24.46 8.20 5.67
C MET A 83 25.17 8.50 7.00
N LEU A 84 26.34 7.92 7.24
CA LEU A 84 27.16 8.21 8.42
C LEU A 84 27.61 9.67 8.45
N TYR A 85 28.01 10.25 7.32
CA TYR A 85 28.37 11.67 7.25
C TYR A 85 27.18 12.60 7.49
N ILE A 86 26.00 12.27 6.94
CA ILE A 86 24.77 13.01 7.21
C ILE A 86 24.42 12.95 8.70
N ALA A 87 24.50 11.76 9.31
CA ALA A 87 24.22 11.56 10.72
C ALA A 87 25.22 12.30 11.61
N GLU A 88 26.51 12.29 11.28
CA GLU A 88 27.53 13.01 12.03
C GLU A 88 27.30 14.53 11.98
N GLU A 89 27.08 15.09 10.79
CA GLU A 89 26.78 16.51 10.63
C GLU A 89 25.49 16.90 11.41
N LEU A 90 24.46 16.06 11.35
CA LEU A 90 23.23 16.27 12.14
C LEU A 90 23.54 16.29 13.65
N ARG A 91 24.33 15.33 14.16
CA ARG A 91 24.72 15.27 15.57
C ARG A 91 25.51 16.49 16.00
N GLU A 92 26.41 17.00 15.16
CA GLU A 92 27.11 18.26 15.41
C GLU A 92 26.15 19.44 15.54
N ILE A 93 25.14 19.52 14.65
CA ILE A 93 24.13 20.58 14.68
C ILE A 93 23.24 20.45 15.93
N MET A 94 22.81 19.23 16.25
CA MET A 94 22.05 18.96 17.48
C MET A 94 22.81 19.41 18.71
N ALA A 95 24.10 19.08 18.81
CA ALA A 95 24.96 19.48 19.93
C ALA A 95 25.09 21.02 20.01
N ARG A 96 25.24 21.72 18.88
CA ARG A 96 25.28 23.19 18.84
C ARG A 96 23.95 23.83 19.28
N LEU A 97 22.82 23.20 19.00
CA LEU A 97 21.49 23.68 19.38
C LEU A 97 21.06 23.25 20.79
N GLY A 98 21.83 22.34 21.42
CA GLY A 98 21.61 21.86 22.78
C GLY A 98 20.65 20.66 22.89
N PHE A 99 20.44 19.92 21.80
CA PHE A 99 19.60 18.72 21.77
C PHE A 99 20.44 17.45 21.93
N ARG A 100 19.95 16.51 22.74
CA ARG A 100 20.59 15.19 22.94
C ARG A 100 19.97 14.10 22.07
N THR A 101 18.68 14.24 21.77
CA THR A 101 17.93 13.29 20.95
C THR A 101 17.21 14.02 19.81
N LEU A 102 16.93 13.31 18.72
CA LEU A 102 16.21 13.88 17.58
C LEU A 102 14.79 14.33 18.00
N ASN A 103 14.11 13.54 18.83
CA ASN A 103 12.75 13.84 19.29
C ASN A 103 12.65 15.16 20.06
N GLU A 104 13.68 15.56 20.81
CA GLU A 104 13.73 16.88 21.46
C GLU A 104 13.74 18.04 20.47
N MET A 105 14.18 17.78 19.23
CA MET A 105 14.32 18.74 18.15
C MET A 105 13.05 18.84 17.27
N VAL A 106 12.26 17.77 17.20
CA VAL A 106 11.09 17.69 16.31
C VAL A 106 10.09 18.81 16.62
N GLY A 107 9.83 19.66 15.62
CA GLY A 107 8.86 20.76 15.72
C GLY A 107 9.32 21.96 16.55
N ARG A 108 10.62 22.06 16.88
CA ARG A 108 11.24 23.21 17.55
C ARG A 108 11.50 24.37 16.58
N VAL A 109 10.42 24.85 15.94
CA VAL A 109 10.48 26.01 15.02
C VAL A 109 11.02 27.28 15.66
N ASP A 110 11.00 27.38 17.00
CA ASP A 110 11.63 28.45 17.78
C ASP A 110 13.17 28.51 17.63
N LYS A 111 13.79 27.47 17.08
CA LYS A 111 15.23 27.43 16.77
C LYS A 111 15.55 27.86 15.34
N LEU A 112 14.55 28.26 14.56
CA LEU A 112 14.70 28.76 13.21
C LEU A 112 14.39 30.25 13.15
N GLU A 113 15.26 31.01 12.51
CA GLU A 113 15.00 32.40 12.18
C GLU A 113 15.19 32.64 10.67
N PRO A 114 14.32 33.43 10.02
CA PRO A 114 14.53 33.82 8.63
C PRO A 114 15.78 34.69 8.54
N ARG A 115 16.73 34.30 7.69
CA ARG A 115 17.81 35.22 7.32
C ARG A 115 17.18 36.37 6.52
N LYS A 116 17.33 37.60 7.00
CA LYS A 116 16.89 38.80 6.26
C LYS A 116 17.41 38.73 4.82
N ALA A 117 16.58 39.03 3.82
CA ALA A 117 17.00 39.00 2.42
C ALA A 117 18.04 40.09 2.17
N ILE A 118 19.33 39.75 2.22
CA ILE A 118 20.36 40.79 2.32
C ILE A 118 20.62 41.47 0.98
N ASN A 119 20.43 40.83 -0.20
CA ASN A 119 20.90 41.40 -1.47
C ASN A 119 20.15 40.97 -2.75
N HIS A 120 18.86 40.59 -2.73
CA HIS A 120 18.14 40.23 -3.97
C HIS A 120 16.72 40.78 -4.03
N TRP A 121 16.43 41.58 -5.06
CA TRP A 121 15.14 42.26 -5.24
C TRP A 121 13.94 41.30 -5.29
N LYS A 122 14.09 40.11 -5.91
CA LYS A 122 13.01 39.08 -5.94
C LYS A 122 12.70 38.44 -4.58
N ALA A 123 13.63 38.52 -3.63
CA ALA A 123 13.42 38.01 -2.27
C ALA A 123 12.83 39.07 -1.33
N THR A 124 12.68 40.31 -1.82
CA THR A 124 12.07 41.40 -1.06
C THR A 124 10.59 41.11 -0.87
N GLY A 125 10.13 41.08 0.39
CA GLY A 125 8.73 40.81 0.74
C GLY A 125 8.39 39.34 0.98
N LEU A 126 9.36 38.41 0.95
CA LEU A 126 9.10 37.03 1.36
C LEU A 126 8.85 36.96 2.88
N ASP A 127 7.67 36.52 3.26
CA ASP A 127 7.30 36.28 4.66
C ASP A 127 7.31 34.77 4.97
N LEU A 128 8.24 34.36 5.84
CA LEU A 128 8.35 32.98 6.33
C LEU A 128 7.64 32.77 7.67
N SER A 129 6.97 33.78 8.21
CA SER A 129 6.22 33.67 9.47
C SER A 129 5.19 32.52 9.46
N PRO A 130 4.48 32.20 8.36
CA PRO A 130 3.55 31.08 8.37
C PRO A 130 4.22 29.71 8.54
N LEU A 131 5.47 29.57 8.08
CA LEU A 131 6.24 28.33 8.21
C LEU A 131 6.77 28.13 9.64
N LEU A 132 7.10 29.23 10.31
CA LEU A 132 7.68 29.22 11.66
C LEU A 132 6.62 29.37 12.76
N TRP A 133 5.35 29.47 12.38
CA TRP A 133 4.26 29.59 13.32
C TRP A 133 4.01 28.26 14.03
N LYS A 134 3.93 28.31 15.36
CA LYS A 134 3.56 27.18 16.21
C LYS A 134 2.25 27.51 16.94
N PRO A 135 1.22 26.65 16.86
CA PRO A 135 0.02 26.84 17.66
C PRO A 135 0.32 26.67 19.15
N GLU A 136 -0.32 27.49 19.98
CA GLU A 136 -0.36 27.29 21.43
C GLU A 136 -1.28 26.11 21.73
N VAL A 137 -0.73 25.07 22.37
CA VAL A 137 -1.42 23.86 22.78
C VAL A 137 -0.93 23.44 24.16
N GLY A 138 -1.73 22.65 24.88
CA GLY A 138 -1.35 22.12 26.20
C GLY A 138 -0.10 21.24 26.14
N GLU A 139 0.58 21.09 27.29
CA GLU A 139 1.78 20.24 27.42
C GLU A 139 1.50 18.75 27.14
N ASP A 140 0.24 18.34 27.22
CA ASP A 140 -0.26 17.00 26.91
C ASP A 140 -0.32 16.71 25.41
N VAL A 141 -0.21 17.73 24.55
CA VAL A 141 -0.25 17.55 23.09
C VAL A 141 1.14 17.22 22.54
N GLY A 142 1.36 15.94 22.25
CA GLY A 142 2.63 15.45 21.67
C GLY A 142 2.97 16.08 20.32
N THR A 143 4.26 16.39 20.12
CA THR A 143 4.79 17.04 18.91
C THR A 143 5.39 16.08 17.89
N PHE A 144 5.58 14.82 18.28
CA PHE A 144 6.11 13.72 17.46
C PHE A 144 5.31 12.43 17.75
N CYS A 145 5.49 11.40 16.92
CA CYS A 145 4.79 10.13 17.02
C CYS A 145 5.16 9.39 18.31
N ALA A 146 4.17 9.19 19.19
CA ALA A 146 4.37 8.56 20.49
C ALA A 146 3.27 7.55 20.85
N ILE A 147 2.14 7.56 20.12
CA ILE A 147 0.97 6.74 20.39
C ILE A 147 0.75 5.81 19.21
N ALA A 148 0.85 4.51 19.47
CA ALA A 148 0.46 3.50 18.49
C ALA A 148 -1.04 3.58 18.18
N GLN A 149 -1.42 3.30 16.93
CA GLN A 149 -2.82 3.26 16.54
C GLN A 149 -3.41 1.88 16.77
N ASP A 150 -4.59 1.84 17.38
CA ASP A 150 -5.44 0.65 17.36
C ASP A 150 -6.38 0.74 16.15
N HIS A 151 -6.21 -0.21 15.23
CA HIS A 151 -7.01 -0.31 14.00
C HIS A 151 -8.26 -1.19 14.17
N GLY A 152 -8.52 -1.71 15.37
CA GLY A 152 -9.68 -2.57 15.66
C GLY A 152 -9.63 -3.92 14.95
N LEU A 153 -8.44 -4.39 14.56
CA LEU A 153 -8.26 -5.65 13.83
C LEU A 153 -8.69 -6.87 14.67
N ASP A 154 -8.67 -6.74 16.00
CA ASP A 154 -9.09 -7.81 16.90
C ASP A 154 -10.58 -8.15 16.81
N ALA A 155 -11.41 -7.21 16.32
CA ALA A 155 -12.83 -7.40 16.08
C ALA A 155 -13.14 -7.88 14.65
N SER A 156 -12.12 -8.10 13.80
CA SER A 156 -12.33 -8.57 12.42
C SER A 156 -12.81 -10.03 12.39
N LEU A 157 -13.61 -10.37 11.37
CA LEU A 157 -14.13 -11.74 11.19
C LEU A 157 -13.00 -12.77 11.07
N ASP A 158 -11.90 -12.40 10.42
CA ASP A 158 -10.72 -13.25 10.35
C ASP A 158 -10.16 -13.58 11.73
N ARG A 159 -10.01 -12.57 12.59
CA ARG A 159 -9.44 -12.74 13.92
C ARG A 159 -10.35 -13.50 14.86
N THR A 160 -11.64 -13.16 14.86
CA THR A 160 -12.61 -13.71 15.82
C THR A 160 -13.11 -15.10 15.44
N THR A 161 -12.92 -15.54 14.18
CA THR A 161 -13.57 -16.75 13.67
C THR A 161 -12.72 -17.51 12.68
N LEU A 162 -12.28 -16.88 11.58
CA LEU A 162 -11.68 -17.66 10.48
C LEU A 162 -10.30 -18.25 10.81
N LEU A 163 -9.48 -17.57 11.62
CA LEU A 163 -8.17 -18.09 12.03
C LEU A 163 -8.30 -19.35 12.89
N GLU A 164 -9.26 -19.40 13.79
CA GLU A 164 -9.54 -20.59 14.62
C GLU A 164 -10.00 -21.75 13.72
N LEU A 165 -10.95 -21.49 12.82
CA LEU A 165 -11.42 -22.50 11.87
C LEU A 165 -10.30 -23.01 10.96
N ALA A 166 -9.39 -22.13 10.52
CA ALA A 166 -8.27 -22.47 9.65
C ALA A 166 -7.11 -23.19 10.36
N GLN A 167 -7.10 -23.26 11.69
CA GLN A 167 -5.96 -23.78 12.46
C GLN A 167 -5.50 -25.19 12.03
N PRO A 168 -6.39 -26.18 11.78
CA PRO A 168 -5.99 -27.48 11.26
C PRO A 168 -5.23 -27.42 9.92
N ALA A 169 -5.68 -26.55 9.01
CA ALA A 169 -5.03 -26.33 7.73
C ALA A 169 -3.67 -25.63 7.89
N LEU A 170 -3.60 -24.63 8.77
CA LEU A 170 -2.39 -23.85 9.01
C LEU A 170 -1.28 -24.64 9.74
N GLU A 171 -1.65 -25.57 10.61
CA GLU A 171 -0.68 -26.33 11.40
C GLU A 171 -0.30 -27.67 10.76
N ARG A 172 -1.27 -28.34 10.11
CA ARG A 172 -1.12 -29.72 9.65
C ARG A 172 -1.40 -29.91 8.17
N GLY A 173 -1.82 -28.86 7.45
CA GLY A 173 -2.22 -28.97 6.04
C GLY A 173 -3.50 -29.79 5.83
N GLU A 174 -4.33 -29.92 6.86
CA GLU A 174 -5.59 -30.65 6.80
C GLU A 174 -6.67 -29.85 6.06
N ALA A 175 -7.53 -30.55 5.31
CA ALA A 175 -8.66 -29.90 4.65
C ALA A 175 -9.69 -29.42 5.66
N VAL A 176 -10.05 -28.13 5.59
CA VAL A 176 -11.02 -27.45 6.43
C VAL A 176 -12.16 -26.93 5.56
N LYS A 177 -13.39 -27.17 6.02
CA LYS A 177 -14.61 -26.59 5.46
C LYS A 177 -15.46 -25.96 6.55
N ALA A 178 -15.93 -24.73 6.34
CA ALA A 178 -16.84 -24.07 7.27
C ALA A 178 -17.84 -23.17 6.54
N THR A 179 -19.03 -23.01 7.13
CA THR A 179 -20.03 -22.01 6.71
C THR A 179 -20.10 -20.91 7.76
N VAL A 180 -20.01 -19.65 7.34
CA VAL A 180 -19.89 -18.48 8.23
C VAL A 180 -20.84 -17.37 7.75
N PRO A 181 -21.68 -16.77 8.62
CA PRO A 181 -22.47 -15.61 8.22
C PRO A 181 -21.58 -14.40 7.95
N ILE A 182 -21.96 -13.55 7.01
CA ILE A 182 -21.22 -12.33 6.67
C ILE A 182 -22.14 -11.11 6.50
N HIS A 183 -21.63 -9.96 6.93
CA HIS A 183 -22.29 -8.66 6.83
C HIS A 183 -21.37 -7.62 6.20
N ASN A 184 -21.95 -6.55 5.65
CA ASN A 184 -21.20 -5.52 4.92
C ASN A 184 -20.15 -4.77 5.78
N VAL A 185 -20.25 -4.85 7.10
CA VAL A 185 -19.25 -4.34 8.05
C VAL A 185 -18.00 -5.23 8.13
N ASN A 186 -18.11 -6.51 7.73
CA ASN A 186 -16.99 -7.43 7.64
C ASN A 186 -16.19 -7.13 6.36
N ARG A 187 -15.13 -6.35 6.52
CA ARG A 187 -14.23 -5.91 5.43
C ARG A 187 -12.98 -6.76 5.41
N VAL A 188 -12.36 -6.87 4.22
CA VAL A 188 -11.04 -7.51 4.03
C VAL A 188 -11.01 -8.98 4.48
N VAL A 189 -12.16 -9.66 4.32
CA VAL A 189 -12.37 -11.02 4.83
C VAL A 189 -11.50 -12.03 4.07
N GLY A 190 -10.83 -12.91 4.81
CA GLY A 190 -9.94 -13.95 4.33
C GLY A 190 -8.49 -13.51 4.19
N THR A 191 -8.18 -12.22 4.30
CA THR A 191 -6.83 -11.70 4.08
C THR A 191 -5.87 -12.05 5.21
N MET A 192 -6.31 -12.07 6.49
CA MET A 192 -5.39 -12.46 7.57
C MET A 192 -5.11 -13.96 7.52
N VAL A 193 -6.12 -14.78 7.22
CA VAL A 193 -5.93 -16.22 6.99
C VAL A 193 -4.97 -16.45 5.82
N GLY A 194 -5.15 -15.73 4.72
CA GLY A 194 -4.21 -15.77 3.58
C GLY A 194 -2.79 -15.37 3.97
N SER A 195 -2.65 -14.33 4.79
CA SER A 195 -1.35 -13.90 5.31
C SER A 195 -0.67 -14.98 6.17
N GLU A 196 -1.44 -15.70 6.99
CA GLU A 196 -0.95 -16.83 7.78
C GLU A 196 -0.55 -18.03 6.91
N VAL A 197 -1.28 -18.31 5.83
CA VAL A 197 -0.90 -19.32 4.82
C VAL A 197 0.42 -18.92 4.17
N THR A 198 0.53 -17.71 3.64
CA THR A 198 1.74 -17.24 2.97
C THR A 198 2.95 -17.20 3.92
N ARG A 199 2.78 -16.82 5.19
CA ARG A 199 3.86 -16.84 6.18
C ARG A 199 4.45 -18.24 6.40
N ARG A 200 3.61 -19.28 6.36
CA ARG A 200 4.03 -20.67 6.64
C ARG A 200 4.50 -21.41 5.39
N TYR A 201 3.81 -21.20 4.27
CA TYR A 201 3.99 -22.01 3.06
C TYR A 201 4.57 -21.22 1.87
N GLY A 202 4.85 -19.93 2.05
CA GLY A 202 5.38 -19.06 1.02
C GLY A 202 4.42 -18.86 -0.15
N ALA A 203 4.97 -18.54 -1.32
CA ALA A 203 4.20 -18.30 -2.54
C ALA A 203 3.48 -19.55 -3.07
N GLY A 204 3.94 -20.75 -2.70
CA GLY A 204 3.31 -22.02 -3.11
C GLY A 204 1.97 -22.28 -2.43
N GLY A 205 1.72 -21.66 -1.27
CA GLY A 205 0.48 -21.83 -0.52
C GLY A 205 0.20 -23.27 -0.10
N LEU A 206 -1.07 -23.60 0.04
CA LEU A 206 -1.55 -24.95 0.36
C LEU A 206 -2.06 -25.67 -0.90
N PRO A 207 -2.22 -27.01 -0.87
CA PRO A 207 -2.93 -27.72 -1.93
C PRO A 207 -4.33 -27.14 -2.20
N ASP A 208 -4.81 -27.23 -3.44
CA ASP A 208 -6.11 -26.66 -3.82
C ASP A 208 -7.25 -27.19 -2.94
N GLY A 209 -8.14 -26.29 -2.51
CA GLY A 209 -9.28 -26.62 -1.66
C GLY A 209 -8.95 -27.02 -0.21
N THR A 210 -7.71 -26.83 0.27
CA THR A 210 -7.35 -27.13 1.67
C THR A 210 -8.16 -26.28 2.65
N ILE A 211 -8.38 -25.00 2.36
CA ILE A 211 -9.28 -24.14 3.14
C ILE A 211 -10.45 -23.77 2.24
N HIS A 212 -11.66 -24.17 2.59
CA HIS A 212 -12.87 -23.76 1.89
C HIS A 212 -13.86 -23.13 2.87
N PHE A 213 -14.01 -21.81 2.78
CA PHE A 213 -14.98 -21.07 3.56
C PHE A 213 -16.15 -20.65 2.68
N HIS A 214 -17.33 -21.07 3.11
CA HIS A 214 -18.61 -20.69 2.53
C HIS A 214 -19.22 -19.57 3.37
N PHE A 215 -19.55 -18.45 2.75
CA PHE A 215 -20.09 -17.27 3.39
C PHE A 215 -21.52 -17.03 2.95
N GLN A 216 -22.39 -16.65 3.87
CA GLN A 216 -23.80 -16.37 3.59
C GLN A 216 -24.16 -14.95 4.03
N GLY A 217 -24.55 -14.09 3.09
CA GLY A 217 -24.90 -12.69 3.35
C GLY A 217 -24.24 -11.70 2.40
N SER A 218 -24.04 -10.45 2.84
CA SER A 218 -23.44 -9.40 2.02
C SER A 218 -22.04 -9.10 2.53
N ALA A 219 -21.02 -9.25 1.68
CA ALA A 219 -19.64 -9.01 2.06
C ALA A 219 -19.27 -7.53 1.98
N GLY A 220 -18.49 -7.07 2.96
CA GLY A 220 -17.92 -5.73 2.94
C GLY A 220 -16.83 -5.55 1.88
N GLN A 221 -16.28 -4.34 1.88
CA GLN A 221 -15.19 -3.94 0.98
C GLN A 221 -13.99 -4.89 1.06
N SER A 222 -13.37 -5.18 -0.08
CA SER A 222 -12.15 -6.01 -0.19
C SER A 222 -12.30 -7.48 0.24
N PHE A 223 -13.48 -8.09 0.08
CA PHE A 223 -13.63 -9.52 0.29
C PHE A 223 -12.65 -10.34 -0.55
N GLY A 224 -11.92 -11.28 0.07
CA GLY A 224 -10.96 -12.13 -0.63
C GLY A 224 -9.71 -11.40 -1.14
N ALA A 225 -9.35 -10.25 -0.55
CA ALA A 225 -8.14 -9.54 -0.94
C ALA A 225 -6.87 -10.35 -0.61
N PHE A 226 -5.94 -10.42 -1.55
CA PHE A 226 -4.63 -11.08 -1.42
C PHE A 226 -4.67 -12.56 -1.03
N VAL A 227 -5.76 -13.26 -1.34
CA VAL A 227 -5.91 -14.68 -0.99
C VAL A 227 -4.93 -15.55 -1.83
N PRO A 228 -4.07 -16.37 -1.18
CA PRO A 228 -3.06 -17.21 -1.83
C PRO A 228 -3.60 -18.58 -2.29
N PRO A 229 -2.79 -19.43 -2.96
CA PRO A 229 -3.19 -20.78 -3.33
C PRO A 229 -3.62 -21.64 -2.13
N GLY A 230 -4.59 -22.52 -2.39
CA GLY A 230 -5.13 -23.47 -1.40
C GLY A 230 -6.32 -22.96 -0.59
N MET A 231 -6.73 -21.71 -0.81
CA MET A 231 -7.93 -21.12 -0.23
C MET A 231 -9.03 -20.93 -1.29
N THR A 232 -10.22 -21.44 -1.00
CA THR A 232 -11.46 -21.18 -1.73
C THR A 232 -12.42 -20.40 -0.84
N LEU A 233 -12.78 -19.18 -1.24
CA LEU A 233 -13.83 -18.40 -0.58
C LEU A 233 -15.06 -18.35 -1.48
N GLU A 234 -16.14 -18.94 -1.01
CA GLU A 234 -17.41 -19.03 -1.69
C GLU A 234 -18.43 -18.14 -0.98
N LEU A 235 -19.11 -17.26 -1.72
CA LEU A 235 -20.05 -16.31 -1.18
C LEU A 235 -21.43 -16.51 -1.81
N GLU A 236 -22.37 -17.02 -1.01
CA GLU A 236 -23.79 -17.03 -1.30
C GLU A 236 -24.40 -15.68 -0.87
N GLY A 237 -24.57 -14.77 -1.82
CA GLY A 237 -24.98 -13.39 -1.57
C GLY A 237 -24.41 -12.39 -2.57
N ASP A 238 -23.95 -11.25 -2.06
CA ASP A 238 -23.37 -10.13 -2.82
C ASP A 238 -22.14 -9.56 -2.11
N ALA A 239 -21.31 -8.79 -2.82
CA ALA A 239 -20.16 -8.12 -2.25
C ALA A 239 -20.01 -6.67 -2.72
N ASN A 240 -19.44 -5.85 -1.83
CA ASN A 240 -19.08 -4.46 -2.13
C ASN A 240 -17.80 -4.36 -3.00
N ASP A 241 -17.24 -3.15 -3.14
CA ASP A 241 -16.09 -2.91 -4.03
C ASP A 241 -14.81 -3.67 -3.59
N TYR A 242 -13.87 -3.74 -4.53
CA TYR A 242 -12.56 -4.38 -4.35
C TYR A 242 -12.61 -5.90 -4.10
N PHE A 243 -13.68 -6.57 -4.52
CA PHE A 243 -13.76 -8.03 -4.50
C PHE A 243 -12.52 -8.66 -5.16
N GLY A 244 -11.79 -9.50 -4.44
CA GLY A 244 -10.56 -10.12 -4.93
C GLY A 244 -9.41 -9.15 -5.25
N LYS A 245 -9.35 -7.97 -4.61
CA LYS A 245 -8.22 -7.03 -4.76
C LYS A 245 -6.89 -7.75 -4.53
N GLY A 246 -5.99 -7.66 -5.51
CA GLY A 246 -4.69 -8.32 -5.43
C GLY A 246 -4.76 -9.84 -5.25
N LEU A 247 -5.82 -10.52 -5.73
CA LEU A 247 -5.93 -11.98 -5.65
C LEU A 247 -4.64 -12.65 -6.14
N SER A 248 -4.13 -13.59 -5.35
CA SER A 248 -2.74 -14.07 -5.40
C SER A 248 -2.64 -15.60 -5.46
N GLY A 249 -3.64 -16.27 -6.01
CA GLY A 249 -3.63 -17.70 -6.31
C GLY A 249 -4.84 -18.47 -5.80
N GLY A 250 -5.65 -17.86 -4.93
CA GLY A 250 -6.87 -18.48 -4.40
C GLY A 250 -8.01 -18.54 -5.40
N ARG A 251 -9.11 -19.18 -4.99
CA ARG A 251 -10.37 -19.26 -5.72
C ARG A 251 -11.46 -18.44 -5.04
N LEU A 252 -12.09 -17.52 -5.76
CA LEU A 252 -13.25 -16.75 -5.29
C LEU A 252 -14.49 -17.10 -6.09
N ILE A 253 -15.58 -17.40 -5.40
CA ILE A 253 -16.88 -17.74 -6.01
C ILE A 253 -17.93 -16.85 -5.39
N VAL A 254 -18.82 -16.28 -6.20
CA VAL A 254 -19.96 -15.50 -5.70
C VAL A 254 -21.20 -15.72 -6.55
N TYR A 255 -22.34 -15.91 -5.89
CA TYR A 255 -23.64 -16.12 -6.52
C TYR A 255 -24.81 -15.71 -5.63
N PRO A 256 -25.96 -15.30 -6.20
CA PRO A 256 -27.16 -15.01 -5.43
C PRO A 256 -27.68 -16.21 -4.63
N PRO A 257 -28.27 -16.01 -3.45
CA PRO A 257 -28.78 -17.09 -2.62
C PRO A 257 -29.81 -17.97 -3.31
N ALA A 258 -29.89 -19.23 -2.88
CA ALA A 258 -30.91 -20.15 -3.35
C ALA A 258 -32.32 -19.58 -3.11
N GLY A 259 -33.15 -19.54 -4.15
CA GLY A 259 -34.50 -18.95 -4.09
C GLY A 259 -34.59 -17.48 -4.51
N SER A 260 -33.48 -16.84 -4.88
CA SER A 260 -33.50 -15.51 -5.53
C SER A 260 -34.36 -15.55 -6.80
N THR A 261 -35.31 -14.62 -6.92
CA THR A 261 -36.29 -14.57 -8.04
C THR A 261 -35.85 -13.69 -9.21
N PHE A 262 -34.81 -12.88 -9.02
CA PHE A 262 -34.25 -12.04 -10.08
C PHE A 262 -33.27 -12.82 -10.96
N ARG A 263 -33.05 -12.31 -12.18
CA ARG A 263 -32.05 -12.86 -13.12
C ARG A 263 -30.67 -12.33 -12.75
N ALA A 264 -29.76 -13.24 -12.40
CA ALA A 264 -28.43 -12.88 -11.90
C ALA A 264 -27.66 -12.06 -12.95
N GLU A 265 -27.79 -12.42 -14.22
CA GLU A 265 -27.09 -11.82 -15.35
C GLU A 265 -27.55 -10.38 -15.68
N GLU A 266 -28.62 -9.90 -15.04
CA GLU A 266 -29.15 -8.54 -15.16
C GLU A 266 -28.94 -7.70 -13.89
N ASN A 267 -28.28 -8.24 -12.86
CA ASN A 267 -28.15 -7.61 -11.55
C ASN A 267 -26.70 -7.57 -11.07
N ILE A 268 -26.34 -6.50 -10.37
CA ILE A 268 -25.01 -6.33 -9.78
C ILE A 268 -24.89 -7.23 -8.54
N VAL A 269 -23.88 -8.09 -8.54
CA VAL A 269 -23.57 -9.00 -7.43
C VAL A 269 -22.23 -8.66 -6.77
N ILE A 270 -21.33 -7.99 -7.50
CA ILE A 270 -20.09 -7.43 -6.94
C ILE A 270 -19.89 -5.97 -7.35
N GLY A 271 -19.30 -5.18 -6.45
CA GLY A 271 -19.04 -3.76 -6.66
C GLY A 271 -17.93 -3.44 -7.67
N ASN A 272 -17.39 -2.24 -7.55
CA ASN A 272 -16.38 -1.67 -8.45
C ASN A 272 -14.98 -2.21 -8.17
N VAL A 273 -14.09 -2.04 -9.15
CA VAL A 273 -12.63 -2.26 -9.03
C VAL A 273 -12.29 -3.67 -8.51
N ALA A 274 -13.12 -4.66 -8.86
CA ALA A 274 -12.87 -6.06 -8.55
C ALA A 274 -11.58 -6.54 -9.24
N PHE A 275 -10.81 -7.39 -8.56
CA PHE A 275 -9.53 -7.94 -9.03
C PHE A 275 -8.45 -6.89 -9.34
N TYR A 276 -8.49 -5.73 -8.68
CA TYR A 276 -7.50 -4.68 -8.86
C TYR A 276 -6.07 -5.21 -8.68
N GLY A 277 -5.27 -5.13 -9.74
CA GLY A 277 -3.85 -5.47 -9.70
C GLY A 277 -3.54 -6.95 -9.45
N ALA A 278 -4.53 -7.85 -9.56
CA ALA A 278 -4.38 -9.25 -9.15
C ALA A 278 -3.30 -9.99 -9.96
N THR A 279 -2.56 -10.93 -9.34
CA THR A 279 -1.42 -11.64 -9.96
C THR A 279 -1.51 -13.16 -9.87
N GLY A 280 -2.72 -13.72 -9.69
CA GLY A 280 -3.04 -15.13 -9.97
C GLY A 280 -4.26 -15.63 -9.23
N GLY A 281 -4.89 -16.71 -9.69
CA GLY A 281 -6.07 -17.33 -9.07
C GLY A 281 -7.27 -17.42 -10.01
N GLU A 282 -8.38 -17.93 -9.49
CA GLU A 282 -9.62 -18.18 -10.24
C GLU A 282 -10.79 -17.44 -9.61
N ALA A 283 -11.69 -16.91 -10.45
CA ALA A 283 -12.88 -16.23 -10.00
C ALA A 283 -14.11 -16.60 -10.83
N TYR A 284 -15.22 -16.86 -10.14
CA TYR A 284 -16.49 -17.20 -10.76
C TYR A 284 -17.60 -16.33 -10.17
N VAL A 285 -18.15 -15.45 -11.00
CA VAL A 285 -19.12 -14.42 -10.60
C VAL A 285 -20.42 -14.68 -11.35
N ARG A 286 -21.43 -15.19 -10.64
CA ARG A 286 -22.79 -15.36 -11.17
C ARG A 286 -23.57 -14.07 -11.00
N GLY A 287 -23.31 -13.11 -11.87
CA GLY A 287 -24.02 -11.84 -11.97
C GLY A 287 -23.15 -10.75 -12.60
N MET A 288 -23.62 -9.51 -12.55
CA MET A 288 -22.88 -8.36 -13.04
C MET A 288 -21.89 -7.82 -12.01
N ALA A 289 -20.77 -7.30 -12.48
CA ALA A 289 -19.85 -6.48 -11.71
C ALA A 289 -20.02 -4.99 -12.02
N GLY A 290 -19.61 -4.14 -11.07
CA GLY A 290 -19.54 -2.70 -11.25
C GLY A 290 -18.48 -2.24 -12.25
N GLU A 291 -18.06 -0.98 -12.12
CA GLU A 291 -17.05 -0.35 -12.97
C GLU A 291 -15.64 -0.88 -12.68
N ARG A 292 -14.74 -0.76 -13.66
CA ARG A 292 -13.31 -1.12 -13.54
C ARG A 292 -13.07 -2.57 -13.11
N PHE A 293 -13.93 -3.48 -13.54
CA PHE A 293 -13.72 -4.91 -13.34
C PHE A 293 -12.38 -5.34 -13.94
N ALA A 294 -11.54 -6.04 -13.16
CA ALA A 294 -10.22 -6.52 -13.57
C ALA A 294 -9.24 -5.42 -14.02
N VAL A 295 -9.37 -4.20 -13.48
CA VAL A 295 -8.40 -3.13 -13.74
C VAL A 295 -6.99 -3.54 -13.25
N ARG A 296 -5.99 -3.41 -14.13
CA ARG A 296 -4.61 -3.85 -13.89
C ARG A 296 -4.45 -5.34 -13.59
N ASN A 297 -5.39 -6.20 -14.01
CA ASN A 297 -5.24 -7.64 -13.84
C ASN A 297 -3.96 -8.13 -14.53
N SER A 298 -3.17 -8.90 -13.80
CA SER A 298 -1.86 -9.42 -14.21
C SER A 298 -1.77 -10.94 -14.09
N GLY A 299 -2.87 -11.66 -13.80
CA GLY A 299 -2.82 -13.12 -13.72
C GLY A 299 -4.10 -13.88 -13.35
N VAL A 300 -5.19 -13.23 -12.97
CA VAL A 300 -6.43 -13.92 -12.58
C VAL A 300 -7.20 -14.42 -13.80
N HIS A 301 -7.79 -15.62 -13.66
CA HIS A 301 -8.79 -16.17 -14.57
C HIS A 301 -10.20 -15.94 -14.00
N ALA A 302 -11.02 -15.12 -14.65
CA ALA A 302 -12.34 -14.75 -14.16
C ALA A 302 -13.44 -15.03 -15.18
N VAL A 303 -14.61 -15.47 -14.71
CA VAL A 303 -15.87 -15.53 -15.46
C VAL A 303 -16.89 -14.65 -14.75
N VAL A 304 -17.58 -13.79 -15.51
CA VAL A 304 -18.60 -12.86 -15.02
C VAL A 304 -19.73 -12.69 -16.03
N GLU A 305 -20.96 -12.40 -15.58
CA GLU A 305 -22.14 -12.32 -16.46
C GLU A 305 -22.37 -10.93 -17.07
N GLY A 306 -21.70 -9.90 -16.56
CA GLY A 306 -21.69 -8.56 -17.15
C GLY A 306 -20.76 -7.63 -16.38
N VAL A 307 -20.30 -6.55 -17.00
CA VAL A 307 -19.41 -5.59 -16.36
C VAL A 307 -19.81 -4.15 -16.71
N GLY A 308 -19.58 -3.23 -15.78
CA GLY A 308 -19.74 -1.80 -16.00
C GLY A 308 -18.66 -1.20 -16.92
N ASP A 309 -18.54 0.13 -16.89
CA ASP A 309 -17.56 0.87 -17.69
C ASP A 309 -16.13 0.55 -17.23
N HIS A 310 -15.17 0.71 -18.15
CA HIS A 310 -13.73 0.53 -17.90
C HIS A 310 -13.31 -0.89 -17.50
N GLY A 311 -14.07 -1.91 -17.89
CA GLY A 311 -13.69 -3.31 -17.69
C GLY A 311 -12.36 -3.64 -18.40
N CYS A 312 -11.49 -4.40 -17.73
CA CYS A 312 -10.16 -4.80 -18.18
C CYS A 312 -9.20 -3.65 -18.52
N GLU A 313 -9.42 -2.46 -17.93
CA GLU A 313 -8.51 -1.30 -18.09
C GLU A 313 -7.10 -1.64 -17.57
N TYR A 314 -6.05 -1.37 -18.35
CA TYR A 314 -4.65 -1.65 -18.03
C TYR A 314 -4.32 -3.13 -17.71
N MET A 315 -5.10 -4.08 -18.20
CA MET A 315 -4.86 -5.51 -17.97
C MET A 315 -3.61 -5.99 -18.71
N THR A 316 -2.65 -6.56 -17.98
CA THR A 316 -1.36 -7.04 -18.50
C THR A 316 -1.19 -8.56 -18.45
N GLY A 317 -2.13 -9.30 -17.88
CA GLY A 317 -2.10 -10.76 -17.82
C GLY A 317 -3.39 -11.38 -17.25
N GLY A 318 -3.53 -12.70 -17.37
CA GLY A 318 -4.73 -13.44 -16.98
C GLY A 318 -5.75 -13.62 -18.11
N ARG A 319 -6.98 -14.01 -17.76
CA ARG A 319 -8.07 -14.24 -18.72
C ARG A 319 -9.41 -13.85 -18.12
N VAL A 320 -10.17 -13.02 -18.81
CA VAL A 320 -11.52 -12.62 -18.39
C VAL A 320 -12.53 -13.05 -19.43
N VAL A 321 -13.57 -13.75 -19.00
CA VAL A 321 -14.72 -14.12 -19.82
C VAL A 321 -15.92 -13.34 -19.31
N VAL A 322 -16.49 -12.49 -20.16
CA VAL A 322 -17.75 -11.77 -19.89
C VAL A 322 -18.85 -12.44 -20.70
N LEU A 323 -19.83 -13.03 -20.03
CA LEU A 323 -20.91 -13.78 -20.67
C LEU A 323 -22.04 -12.88 -21.21
N GLY A 324 -22.14 -11.64 -20.71
CA GLY A 324 -23.14 -10.67 -21.12
C GLY A 324 -22.53 -9.36 -21.62
N ARG A 325 -23.14 -8.23 -21.25
CA ARG A 325 -22.75 -6.91 -21.76
C ARG A 325 -21.54 -6.36 -21.02
N THR A 326 -20.75 -5.58 -21.74
CA THR A 326 -19.70 -4.72 -21.21
C THR A 326 -20.14 -3.26 -21.24
N GLY A 327 -19.60 -2.45 -20.33
CA GLY A 327 -19.72 -1.00 -20.37
C GLY A 327 -18.78 -0.35 -21.39
N ARG A 328 -18.72 0.98 -21.35
CA ARG A 328 -17.88 1.81 -22.22
C ARG A 328 -16.40 1.65 -21.87
N ASN A 329 -15.54 1.97 -22.84
CA ASN A 329 -14.08 1.99 -22.66
C ASN A 329 -13.49 0.65 -22.15
N PHE A 330 -14.09 -0.47 -22.56
CA PHE A 330 -13.61 -1.81 -22.25
C PHE A 330 -12.24 -2.06 -22.90
N ALA A 331 -11.33 -2.70 -22.16
CA ALA A 331 -9.98 -3.05 -22.58
C ALA A 331 -9.07 -1.87 -22.98
N ALA A 332 -9.23 -0.72 -22.30
CA ALA A 332 -8.37 0.44 -22.52
C ALA A 332 -7.02 0.31 -21.80
N GLY A 333 -5.92 0.46 -22.55
CA GLY A 333 -4.55 0.39 -22.03
C GLY A 333 -4.04 -1.03 -21.82
#